data_AF-A0A6A7BWQ6-F1
#
_entry.id   AF-A0A6A7BWQ6-F1
#
_cell.length_a   1.000
_cell.length_b   1.000
_cell.length_c   1.000
_cell.angle_alpha   90.00
_cell.angle_beta   90.00
_cell.angle_gamma   90.00
#
_symmetry.space_group_name_H-M   'P 1'
#
loop_
_entity.id
_entity.type
_entity.pdbx_description
1 polymer ?
#
loop_
_entity_poly.entity_id
_entity_poly.type
_entity_poly.pdbx_seq_one_letter_code
_entity_poly.pdbx_strand_id
1 'polypeptide(L)'
;MLAPLAAMLFLATLVASAQTSIANGAHLTILPLGASIVWGYESSDNNGFRLKLRELLENNGNQVTYIGSQHNGGMTNNACEAYPGKTIEEVTASPLGTGVFDDNPNVVLIHLGTNNCVQNKATSDSANHYGDLLNDIKKHAPNAVVVASTLIPNGNANIESCIKDLNNRLSNVVANARSNGQKITLVDMHAVVPLSQLNADKTHPTDTGYQMMAQSWYSTLLGTSNMLEKKARHWVA
;
A
#
# COMPACT_ATOMS: atom_id res chain seq x y z
N MET A 1 22.73 -60.58 29.88
CA MET A 1 22.58 -59.96 28.55
C MET A 1 22.03 -58.56 28.77
N LEU A 2 22.86 -57.53 28.62
CA LEU A 2 22.50 -56.11 28.76
C LEU A 2 22.63 -55.47 27.37
N ALA A 3 21.55 -54.92 26.83
CA ALA A 3 21.55 -54.18 25.58
C ALA A 3 21.92 -52.71 25.84
N PRO A 4 22.68 -52.03 24.94
CA PRO A 4 23.02 -50.63 25.15
C PRO A 4 21.88 -49.72 24.67
N LEU A 5 21.54 -48.70 25.48
CA LEU A 5 20.71 -47.58 25.08
C LEU A 5 21.50 -46.70 24.10
N ALA A 6 21.07 -46.62 22.85
CA ALA A 6 21.55 -45.61 21.91
C ALA A 6 20.75 -44.31 22.14
N ALA A 7 21.41 -43.27 22.64
CA ALA A 7 20.84 -41.93 22.68
C ALA A 7 20.91 -41.31 21.27
N MET A 8 19.76 -41.18 20.61
CA MET A 8 19.66 -40.40 19.37
C MET A 8 19.63 -38.91 19.71
N LEU A 9 20.70 -38.20 19.35
CA LEU A 9 20.75 -36.75 19.36
C LEU A 9 19.99 -36.22 18.13
N PHE A 10 18.80 -35.66 18.32
CA PHE A 10 18.13 -34.90 17.26
C PHE A 10 18.75 -33.51 17.18
N LEU A 11 19.62 -33.26 16.19
CA LEU A 11 19.93 -31.89 15.78
C LEU A 11 18.74 -31.33 15.01
N ALA A 12 17.94 -30.48 15.65
CA ALA A 12 17.02 -29.61 14.95
C ALA A 12 17.82 -28.50 14.26
N THR A 13 18.08 -28.64 12.97
CA THR A 13 18.56 -27.52 12.15
C THR A 13 17.43 -26.50 12.01
N LEU A 14 17.48 -25.43 12.79
CA LEU A 14 16.73 -24.20 12.53
C LEU A 14 17.26 -23.61 11.21
N VAL A 15 16.61 -23.92 10.10
CA VAL A 15 16.75 -23.11 8.90
C VAL A 15 15.99 -21.82 9.18
N ALA A 16 16.68 -20.82 9.73
CA ALA A 16 16.18 -19.46 9.67
C ALA A 16 16.01 -19.14 8.18
N SER A 17 14.78 -18.97 7.70
CA SER A 17 14.58 -18.39 6.38
C SER A 17 15.28 -17.04 6.40
N ALA A 18 16.35 -16.88 5.61
CA ALA A 18 16.94 -15.56 5.42
C ALA A 18 15.79 -14.66 4.96
N GLN A 19 15.43 -13.67 5.78
CA GLN A 19 14.39 -12.73 5.40
C GLN A 19 14.94 -11.95 4.21
N THR A 20 14.46 -12.30 3.01
CA THR A 20 14.97 -11.73 1.78
C THR A 20 14.46 -10.30 1.65
N SER A 21 15.38 -9.35 1.58
CA SER A 21 15.11 -7.99 1.15
C SER A 21 14.30 -7.99 -0.16
N ILE A 22 13.37 -7.06 -0.31
CA ILE A 22 12.51 -6.96 -1.49
C ILE A 22 13.37 -6.67 -2.72
N ALA A 23 13.16 -7.43 -3.79
CA ALA A 23 13.90 -7.34 -5.05
C ALA A 23 15.42 -7.28 -4.87
N ASN A 24 15.96 -8.13 -3.99
CA ASN A 24 17.40 -8.23 -3.69
C ASN A 24 18.01 -6.91 -3.17
N GLY A 25 17.27 -6.19 -2.33
CA GLY A 25 17.74 -4.96 -1.69
C GLY A 25 17.65 -3.74 -2.60
N ALA A 26 16.75 -3.78 -3.60
CA ALA A 26 16.51 -2.65 -4.48
C ALA A 26 16.15 -1.39 -3.68
N HIS A 27 16.59 -0.24 -4.18
CA HIS A 27 16.08 1.06 -3.72
C HIS A 27 14.62 1.18 -4.14
N LEU A 28 13.73 1.34 -3.16
CA LEU A 28 12.31 1.55 -3.36
C LEU A 28 12.00 3.05 -3.40
N THR A 29 11.63 3.56 -4.58
CA THR A 29 11.07 4.90 -4.75
C THR A 29 9.56 4.76 -4.71
N ILE A 30 8.98 5.07 -3.55
CA ILE A 30 7.59 4.80 -3.22
C ILE A 30 6.79 6.09 -3.33
N LEU A 31 5.67 6.04 -4.05
CA LEU A 31 4.66 7.09 -4.10
C LEU A 31 3.44 6.68 -3.24
N PRO A 32 3.26 7.22 -2.02
CA PRO A 32 2.05 7.04 -1.23
C PRO A 32 0.95 7.95 -1.77
N LEU A 33 -0.07 7.39 -2.42
CA LEU A 33 -1.14 8.13 -3.08
C LEU A 33 -2.48 7.90 -2.37
N GLY A 34 -3.17 8.99 -2.01
CA GLY A 34 -4.51 8.88 -1.45
C GLY A 34 -5.06 10.16 -0.86
N ALA A 35 -5.73 10.04 0.28
CA ALA A 35 -6.34 11.16 1.00
C ALA A 35 -5.84 11.22 2.46
N SER A 36 -6.69 11.63 3.40
CA SER A 36 -6.33 11.86 4.82
C SER A 36 -5.73 10.63 5.52
N ILE A 37 -6.14 9.42 5.16
CA ILE A 37 -5.56 8.20 5.72
C ILE A 37 -4.09 8.04 5.28
N VAL A 38 -3.78 8.26 4.01
CA VAL A 38 -2.38 8.23 3.51
C VAL A 38 -1.57 9.40 4.03
N TRP A 39 -2.21 10.57 4.19
CA TRP A 39 -1.63 11.74 4.84
C TRP A 39 -1.14 11.44 6.26
N GLY A 40 -1.81 10.51 6.98
CA GLY A 40 -1.52 10.18 8.37
C GLY A 40 -2.33 11.00 9.37
N TYR A 41 -3.48 11.52 8.95
CA TYR A 41 -4.36 12.31 9.81
C TYR A 41 -4.83 11.50 11.05
N GLU A 42 -4.88 12.15 12.22
CA GLU A 42 -5.21 11.53 13.52
C GLU A 42 -4.22 10.47 14.05
N SER A 43 -3.04 10.32 13.42
CA SER A 43 -1.91 9.66 14.10
C SER A 43 -1.17 10.65 14.99
N SER A 44 -0.61 10.18 16.11
CA SER A 44 0.04 11.04 17.11
C SER A 44 1.24 11.84 16.56
N ASP A 45 1.88 11.34 15.51
CA ASP A 45 3.06 11.92 14.87
C ASP A 45 2.79 12.47 13.45
N ASN A 46 1.53 12.38 12.99
CA ASN A 46 1.08 12.70 11.63
C ASN A 46 1.77 11.88 10.51
N ASN A 47 2.53 10.83 10.84
CA ASN A 47 3.20 9.99 9.84
C ASN A 47 2.27 8.89 9.30
N GLY A 48 1.21 8.54 10.04
CA GLY A 48 0.33 7.43 9.72
C GLY A 48 1.11 6.11 9.57
N PHE A 49 0.78 5.31 8.55
CA PHE A 49 1.49 4.05 8.31
C PHE A 49 2.90 4.25 7.72
N ARG A 50 3.22 5.43 7.18
CA ARG A 50 4.38 5.63 6.29
C ARG A 50 5.69 5.48 7.05
N LEU A 51 5.80 6.00 8.28
CA LEU A 51 7.00 5.81 9.09
C LEU A 51 7.25 4.33 9.37
N LYS A 52 6.23 3.63 9.89
CA LYS A 52 6.37 2.22 10.25
C LYS A 52 6.68 1.34 9.04
N LEU A 53 6.07 1.61 7.89
CA LEU A 53 6.35 0.89 6.64
C LEU A 53 7.80 1.08 6.22
N ARG A 54 8.31 2.31 6.24
CA ARG A 54 9.71 2.59 5.92
C ARG A 54 10.67 1.87 6.85
N GLU A 55 10.43 1.91 8.15
CA GLU A 55 11.24 1.17 9.14
C GLU A 55 11.27 -0.33 8.83
N LEU A 56 10.12 -0.93 8.49
CA LEU A 56 10.05 -2.36 8.14
C LEU A 56 10.88 -2.67 6.89
N LEU A 57 10.86 -1.80 5.88
CA LEU A 57 11.62 -1.97 4.64
C LEU A 57 13.13 -1.78 4.88
N GLU A 58 13.53 -0.70 5.57
CA GLU A 58 14.93 -0.36 5.85
C GLU A 58 15.59 -1.39 6.78
N ASN A 59 14.90 -1.82 7.83
CA ASN A 59 15.38 -2.86 8.74
C ASN A 59 15.52 -4.23 8.05
N ASN A 60 14.89 -4.43 6.90
CA ASN A 60 14.98 -5.66 6.10
C ASN A 60 15.76 -5.46 4.79
N GLY A 61 16.61 -4.44 4.72
CA GLY A 61 17.66 -4.33 3.69
C GLY A 61 17.27 -3.57 2.42
N ASN A 62 16.16 -2.82 2.41
CA ASN A 62 15.80 -1.94 1.31
C ASN A 62 16.06 -0.47 1.66
N GLN A 63 16.68 0.29 0.75
CA GLN A 63 16.67 1.75 0.85
C GLN A 63 15.32 2.29 0.39
N VAL A 64 14.79 3.31 1.05
CA VAL A 64 13.46 3.86 0.74
C VAL A 64 13.54 5.37 0.51
N THR A 65 12.96 5.82 -0.59
CA THR A 65 12.64 7.23 -0.84
C THR A 65 11.14 7.35 -1.06
N TYR A 66 10.47 8.11 -0.20
CA TYR A 66 9.12 8.55 -0.49
C TYR A 66 9.16 9.75 -1.41
N ILE A 67 8.29 9.76 -2.42
CA ILE A 67 8.10 10.87 -3.36
C ILE A 67 6.64 11.34 -3.33
N GLY A 68 6.40 12.53 -3.85
CA GLY A 68 5.10 13.18 -3.79
C GLY A 68 5.23 14.70 -3.73
N SER A 69 4.19 15.40 -4.18
CA SER A 69 4.11 16.87 -4.14
C SER A 69 3.76 17.43 -2.76
N GLN A 70 3.25 16.58 -1.86
CA GLN A 70 2.87 16.95 -0.49
C GLN A 70 3.89 16.44 0.51
N HIS A 71 3.94 17.09 1.68
CA HIS A 71 4.80 16.70 2.80
C HIS A 71 4.01 16.78 4.10
N ASN A 72 4.02 15.70 4.89
CA ASN A 72 3.35 15.70 6.19
C ASN A 72 3.96 14.68 7.16
N GLY A 73 3.92 15.00 8.45
CA GLY A 73 4.44 14.16 9.53
C GLY A 73 5.85 14.58 9.98
N GLY A 74 6.20 14.21 11.21
CA GLY A 74 7.48 14.55 11.85
C GLY A 74 8.69 13.74 11.37
N MET A 75 8.49 12.73 10.50
CA MET A 75 9.59 11.91 9.99
C MET A 75 10.43 12.65 8.93
N THR A 76 11.70 12.27 8.79
CA THR A 76 12.45 12.54 7.55
C THR A 76 11.84 11.76 6.39
N ASN A 77 12.09 12.20 5.14
CA ASN A 77 11.57 11.49 3.96
C ASN A 77 10.03 11.41 3.96
N ASN A 78 9.35 12.53 4.23
CA ASN A 78 7.91 12.59 4.53
C ASN A 78 7.01 12.97 3.35
N ALA A 79 7.53 12.85 2.12
CA ALA A 79 6.75 13.13 0.93
C ALA A 79 5.57 12.15 0.76
N CYS A 80 4.49 12.64 0.16
CA CYS A 80 3.34 11.85 -0.26
C CYS A 80 2.54 12.58 -1.34
N GLU A 81 1.64 11.86 -1.98
CA GLU A 81 0.66 12.40 -2.94
C GLU A 81 -0.73 12.20 -2.34
N ALA A 82 -0.92 12.79 -1.16
CA ALA A 82 -2.11 12.60 -0.34
C ALA A 82 -2.86 13.91 -0.14
N TYR A 83 -4.17 13.89 -0.38
CA TYR A 83 -5.01 15.09 -0.33
C TYR A 83 -6.18 14.90 0.64
N PRO A 84 -6.05 15.33 1.91
CA PRO A 84 -7.12 15.22 2.89
C PRO A 84 -8.46 15.76 2.39
N GLY A 85 -9.54 14.99 2.60
CA GLY A 85 -10.89 15.35 2.17
C GLY A 85 -11.18 15.19 0.68
N LYS A 86 -10.23 14.79 -0.17
CA LYS A 86 -10.49 14.61 -1.61
C LYS A 86 -11.07 13.25 -1.96
N THR A 87 -12.02 13.24 -2.90
CA THR A 87 -12.60 12.02 -3.49
C THR A 87 -11.67 11.41 -4.54
N ILE A 88 -12.01 10.23 -5.06
CA ILE A 88 -11.26 9.57 -6.14
C ILE A 88 -11.10 10.51 -7.33
N GLU A 89 -12.19 11.15 -7.77
CA GLU A 89 -12.22 11.99 -8.98
C GLU A 89 -11.31 13.22 -8.84
N GLU A 90 -11.34 13.85 -7.67
CA GLU A 90 -10.52 15.03 -7.38
C GLU A 90 -9.02 14.67 -7.31
N VAL A 91 -8.69 13.51 -6.71
CA VAL A 91 -7.32 13.03 -6.69
C VAL A 91 -6.88 12.57 -8.07
N THR A 92 -7.68 11.83 -8.85
CA THR A 92 -7.32 11.38 -10.21
C THR A 92 -6.96 12.56 -11.12
N ALA A 93 -7.59 13.72 -10.95
CA ALA A 93 -7.26 14.91 -11.72
C ALA A 93 -5.88 15.54 -11.37
N SER A 94 -5.23 15.11 -10.29
CA SER A 94 -4.04 15.78 -9.71
C SER A 94 -2.68 15.20 -10.15
N PRO A 95 -2.40 13.88 -10.18
CA PRO A 95 -1.07 13.31 -10.41
C PRO A 95 -0.36 13.78 -11.69
N LEU A 96 -1.10 13.93 -12.80
CA LEU A 96 -0.52 14.44 -14.04
C LEU A 96 -0.21 15.94 -13.96
N GLY A 97 -1.01 16.70 -13.21
CA GLY A 97 -0.80 18.14 -13.04
C GLY A 97 0.36 18.48 -12.10
N THR A 98 0.69 17.60 -11.17
CA THR A 98 1.82 17.78 -10.24
C THR A 98 3.16 17.31 -10.80
N GLY A 99 3.17 16.51 -11.87
CA GLY A 99 4.39 15.92 -12.43
C GLY A 99 4.99 14.81 -11.57
N VAL A 100 4.24 14.29 -10.59
CA VAL A 100 4.78 13.34 -9.58
C VAL A 100 5.31 12.03 -10.17
N PHE A 101 4.90 11.67 -11.38
CA PHE A 101 5.43 10.48 -12.08
C PHE A 101 6.81 10.71 -12.70
N ASP A 102 7.25 11.96 -12.88
CA ASP A 102 8.58 12.30 -13.42
C ASP A 102 9.71 11.92 -12.46
N ASP A 103 9.39 11.78 -11.16
CA ASP A 103 10.29 11.25 -10.12
C ASP A 103 10.49 9.73 -10.21
N ASN A 104 9.93 9.07 -11.23
CA ASN A 104 10.10 7.65 -11.56
C ASN A 104 9.83 6.70 -10.38
N PRO A 105 8.61 6.68 -9.79
CA PRO A 105 8.27 5.69 -8.78
C PRO A 105 8.46 4.27 -9.31
N ASN A 106 8.98 3.38 -8.47
CA ASN A 106 8.95 1.94 -8.74
C ASN A 106 7.90 1.20 -7.90
N VAL A 107 7.33 1.87 -6.89
CA VAL A 107 6.17 1.42 -6.12
C VAL A 107 5.16 2.56 -6.03
N VAL A 108 3.88 2.25 -6.26
CA VAL A 108 2.78 3.18 -5.98
C VAL A 108 1.82 2.51 -4.99
N LEU A 109 1.63 3.11 -3.82
CA LEU A 109 0.66 2.63 -2.82
C LEU A 109 -0.61 3.45 -2.94
N ILE A 110 -1.77 2.82 -3.12
CA ILE A 110 -3.04 3.55 -3.30
C ILE A 110 -4.05 3.16 -2.23
N HIS A 111 -4.46 4.15 -1.43
CA HIS A 111 -5.59 4.05 -0.51
C HIS A 111 -6.50 5.27 -0.65
N LEU A 112 -7.56 5.14 -1.46
CA LEU A 112 -8.36 6.27 -1.93
C LEU A 112 -9.80 5.85 -2.21
N GLY A 113 -10.77 6.60 -1.66
CA GLY A 113 -12.20 6.34 -1.85
C GLY A 113 -13.07 6.59 -0.63
N THR A 114 -12.52 6.61 0.58
CA THR A 114 -13.29 6.84 1.82
C THR A 114 -14.12 8.11 1.76
N ASN A 115 -13.57 9.19 1.19
CA ASN A 115 -14.27 10.47 1.03
C ASN A 115 -15.46 10.41 0.08
N ASN A 116 -15.46 9.53 -0.93
CA ASN A 116 -16.63 9.33 -1.78
C ASN A 116 -17.81 8.86 -0.93
N CYS A 117 -17.59 7.96 0.02
CA CYS A 117 -18.64 7.49 0.92
C CYS A 117 -18.98 8.51 2.01
N VAL A 118 -17.99 9.10 2.68
CA VAL A 118 -18.20 10.07 3.76
C VAL A 118 -18.97 11.31 3.28
N GLN A 119 -18.71 11.76 2.05
CA GLN A 119 -19.37 12.94 1.47
C GLN A 119 -20.66 12.60 0.71
N ASN A 120 -21.09 11.34 0.72
CA ASN A 120 -22.22 10.85 -0.08
C ASN A 120 -22.10 11.20 -1.58
N LYS A 121 -20.88 11.04 -2.11
CA LYS A 121 -20.49 11.28 -3.51
C LYS A 121 -20.06 10.00 -4.23
N ALA A 122 -20.21 8.84 -3.61
CA ALA A 122 -19.95 7.57 -4.27
C ALA A 122 -21.01 7.34 -5.34
N THR A 123 -20.59 7.37 -6.60
CA THR A 123 -21.45 7.10 -7.76
C THR A 123 -20.97 5.83 -8.46
N SER A 124 -21.69 5.39 -9.49
CA SER A 124 -21.20 4.34 -10.39
C SER A 124 -19.86 4.70 -11.03
N ASP A 125 -19.56 5.99 -11.19
CA ASP A 125 -18.38 6.50 -11.89
C ASP A 125 -17.14 6.60 -10.99
N SER A 126 -17.29 6.60 -9.67
CA SER A 126 -16.15 6.66 -8.76
C SER A 126 -15.14 5.53 -9.00
N ALA A 127 -15.61 4.33 -9.35
CA ALA A 127 -14.74 3.21 -9.72
C ALA A 127 -14.10 3.40 -11.12
N ASN A 128 -14.80 4.06 -12.05
CA ASN A 128 -14.24 4.38 -13.37
C ASN A 128 -13.08 5.37 -13.24
N HIS A 129 -13.24 6.42 -12.42
CA HIS A 129 -12.16 7.38 -12.14
C HIS A 129 -10.96 6.75 -11.41
N TYR A 130 -11.18 5.70 -10.61
CA TYR A 130 -10.08 4.90 -10.07
C TYR A 130 -9.37 4.12 -11.18
N GLY A 131 -10.12 3.58 -12.14
CA GLY A 131 -9.58 2.96 -13.35
C GLY A 131 -8.75 3.93 -14.19
N ASP A 132 -9.20 5.17 -14.34
CA ASP A 132 -8.44 6.23 -15.02
C ASP A 132 -7.12 6.53 -14.31
N LEU A 133 -7.13 6.64 -12.97
CA LEU A 133 -5.90 6.77 -12.18
C LEU A 133 -4.93 5.61 -12.44
N LEU A 134 -5.41 4.37 -12.48
CA LEU A 134 -4.57 3.22 -12.79
C LEU A 134 -4.01 3.28 -14.22
N ASN A 135 -4.81 3.74 -15.19
CA ASN A 135 -4.38 3.93 -16.57
C ASN A 135 -3.27 5.00 -16.68
N ASP A 136 -3.40 6.11 -15.94
CA ASP A 136 -2.38 7.16 -15.88
C ASP A 136 -1.08 6.63 -15.27
N ILE A 137 -1.15 5.90 -14.15
CA ILE A 137 0.03 5.25 -13.57
C ILE A 137 0.67 4.28 -14.57
N LYS A 138 -0.13 3.46 -15.26
CA LYS A 138 0.40 2.52 -16.28
C LYS A 138 1.09 3.25 -17.43
N LYS A 139 0.58 4.41 -17.84
CA LYS A 139 1.11 5.21 -18.94
C LYS A 139 2.39 5.94 -18.55
N HIS A 140 2.42 6.55 -17.37
CA HIS A 140 3.49 7.46 -16.95
C HIS A 140 4.55 6.80 -16.07
N ALA A 141 4.20 5.74 -15.34
CA ALA A 141 5.11 4.90 -14.55
C ALA A 141 4.96 3.41 -14.90
N PRO A 142 5.15 2.99 -16.18
CA PRO A 142 4.85 1.63 -16.65
C PRO A 142 5.66 0.53 -15.96
N ASN A 143 6.79 0.89 -15.33
CA ASN A 143 7.64 -0.05 -14.61
C ASN A 143 7.24 -0.22 -13.14
N ALA A 144 6.43 0.68 -12.59
CA ALA A 144 6.03 0.67 -11.20
C ALA A 144 5.15 -0.53 -10.87
N VAL A 145 5.34 -1.07 -9.67
CA VAL A 145 4.40 -2.01 -9.08
C VAL A 145 3.38 -1.21 -8.28
N VAL A 146 2.11 -1.32 -8.68
CA VAL A 146 1.00 -0.72 -7.96
C VAL A 146 0.54 -1.69 -6.87
N VAL A 147 0.48 -1.20 -5.64
CA VAL A 147 -0.14 -1.91 -4.52
C VAL A 147 -1.37 -1.09 -4.15
N ALA A 148 -2.51 -1.48 -4.70
CA ALA A 148 -3.80 -0.89 -4.36
C ALA A 148 -4.35 -1.55 -3.09
N SER A 149 -5.22 -0.86 -2.36
CA SER A 149 -5.96 -1.46 -1.24
C SER A 149 -7.46 -1.29 -1.36
N THR A 150 -8.21 -2.20 -0.74
CA THR A 150 -9.56 -1.90 -0.26
C THR A 150 -9.49 -0.77 0.78
N LEU A 151 -10.62 -0.10 1.01
CA LEU A 151 -10.79 0.90 2.06
C LEU A 151 -10.94 0.20 3.41
N ILE A 152 -10.39 0.79 4.48
CA ILE A 152 -10.62 0.33 5.84
C ILE A 152 -12.11 0.49 6.24
N PRO A 153 -12.59 -0.20 7.28
CA PRO A 153 -13.97 -0.03 7.73
C PRO A 153 -14.23 1.38 8.26
N ASN A 154 -15.50 1.79 8.26
CA ASN A 154 -15.97 2.99 8.95
C ASN A 154 -16.93 2.64 10.08
N GLY A 155 -16.85 3.34 11.21
CA GLY A 155 -17.75 3.08 12.36
C GLY A 155 -19.16 3.63 12.19
N ASN A 156 -19.47 4.37 11.12
CA ASN A 156 -20.83 4.72 10.73
C ASN A 156 -21.40 3.67 9.76
N ALA A 157 -22.51 3.03 10.13
CA ALA A 157 -23.08 1.91 9.38
C ALA A 157 -23.48 2.26 7.92
N ASN A 158 -23.95 3.49 7.67
CA ASN A 158 -24.32 3.91 6.32
C ASN A 158 -23.07 4.12 5.43
N ILE A 159 -22.04 4.76 5.99
CA ILE A 159 -20.76 4.96 5.30
C ILE A 159 -20.09 3.60 5.07
N GLU A 160 -20.15 2.70 6.05
CA GLU A 160 -19.63 1.34 5.95
C GLU A 160 -20.30 0.52 4.85
N SER A 161 -21.63 0.63 4.70
CA SER A 161 -22.34 -0.01 3.60
C SER A 161 -21.85 0.48 2.24
N CYS A 162 -21.60 1.79 2.10
CA CYS A 162 -21.00 2.35 0.89
C CYS A 162 -19.56 1.86 0.68
N ILE A 163 -18.74 1.81 1.73
CA ILE A 163 -17.35 1.32 1.67
C ILE A 163 -17.30 -0.12 1.18
N LYS A 164 -18.18 -1.00 1.66
CA LYS A 164 -18.24 -2.39 1.20
C LYS A 164 -18.60 -2.49 -0.29
N ASP A 165 -19.59 -1.72 -0.74
CA ASP A 165 -19.95 -1.68 -2.17
C ASP A 165 -18.77 -1.17 -3.03
N LEU A 166 -18.15 -0.06 -2.60
CA LEU A 166 -17.01 0.51 -3.32
C LEU A 166 -15.80 -0.43 -3.32
N ASN A 167 -15.52 -1.12 -2.22
CA ASN A 167 -14.45 -2.13 -2.13
C ASN A 167 -14.63 -3.27 -3.15
N ASN A 168 -15.87 -3.73 -3.36
CA ASN A 168 -16.17 -4.73 -4.39
C ASN A 168 -15.85 -4.20 -5.79
N ARG A 169 -16.22 -2.94 -6.08
CA ARG A 169 -15.94 -2.29 -7.37
C ARG A 169 -14.45 -2.07 -7.59
N LEU A 170 -13.73 -1.56 -6.59
CA LEU A 170 -12.28 -1.34 -6.64
C LEU A 170 -11.54 -2.66 -6.86
N SER A 171 -11.99 -3.75 -6.22
CA SER A 171 -11.42 -5.08 -6.44
C SER A 171 -11.56 -5.54 -7.89
N ASN A 172 -12.72 -5.30 -8.50
CA ASN A 172 -12.96 -5.60 -9.92
C ASN A 172 -12.09 -4.73 -10.84
N VAL A 173 -11.96 -3.43 -10.56
CA VAL A 173 -11.10 -2.51 -11.32
C VAL A 173 -9.64 -2.97 -11.27
N VAL A 174 -9.14 -3.34 -10.09
CA VAL A 174 -7.77 -3.85 -9.92
C VAL A 174 -7.57 -5.19 -10.63
N ALA A 175 -8.56 -6.09 -10.57
CA ALA A 175 -8.51 -7.35 -11.30
C ALA A 175 -8.43 -7.13 -12.83
N ASN A 176 -9.23 -6.21 -13.36
CA ASN A 176 -9.21 -5.84 -14.78
C ASN A 176 -7.89 -5.18 -15.19
N ALA A 177 -7.34 -4.29 -14.36
CA ALA A 177 -6.03 -3.70 -14.61
C ALA A 177 -4.92 -4.76 -14.68
N ARG A 178 -4.94 -5.73 -13.76
CA ARG A 178 -4.03 -6.87 -13.74
C ARG A 178 -4.17 -7.76 -14.97
N SER A 179 -5.40 -8.12 -15.36
CA SER A 179 -5.63 -8.95 -16.56
C SER A 179 -5.17 -8.24 -17.84
N ASN A 180 -5.19 -6.90 -17.85
CA ASN A 180 -4.66 -6.06 -18.93
C ASN A 180 -3.14 -5.80 -18.81
N GLY A 181 -2.42 -6.60 -18.01
CA GLY A 181 -0.96 -6.61 -17.95
C GLY A 181 -0.33 -5.49 -17.10
N GLN A 182 -1.10 -4.75 -16.31
CA GLN A 182 -0.52 -3.83 -15.33
C GLN A 182 0.10 -4.62 -14.17
N LYS A 183 1.28 -4.19 -13.70
CA LYS A 183 1.92 -4.74 -12.50
C LYS A 183 1.17 -4.23 -11.27
N ILE A 184 0.10 -4.91 -10.88
CA ILE A 184 -0.74 -4.48 -9.78
C ILE A 184 -1.17 -5.63 -8.87
N THR A 185 -1.13 -5.39 -7.56
CA THR A 185 -1.72 -6.27 -6.54
C THR A 185 -2.76 -5.51 -5.70
N LEU A 186 -3.62 -6.25 -5.00
CA LEU A 186 -4.61 -5.70 -4.08
C LEU A 186 -4.33 -6.16 -2.65
N VAL A 187 -4.40 -5.25 -1.70
CA VAL A 187 -4.36 -5.52 -0.25
C VAL A 187 -5.75 -5.34 0.33
N ASP A 188 -6.24 -6.32 1.07
CA ASP A 188 -7.52 -6.18 1.75
C ASP A 188 -7.37 -5.48 3.11
N MET A 189 -7.26 -4.14 3.09
CA MET A 189 -7.14 -3.34 4.31
C MET A 189 -8.42 -3.31 5.15
N HIS A 190 -9.58 -3.62 4.53
CA HIS A 190 -10.85 -3.74 5.25
C HIS A 190 -10.79 -4.84 6.31
N ALA A 191 -10.21 -5.99 5.95
CA ALA A 191 -10.02 -7.11 6.88
C ALA A 191 -8.88 -6.90 7.90
N VAL A 192 -7.93 -6.01 7.61
CA VAL A 192 -6.75 -5.76 8.45
C VAL A 192 -7.04 -4.82 9.61
N VAL A 193 -7.77 -3.72 9.38
CA VAL A 193 -7.99 -2.69 10.40
C VAL A 193 -9.36 -2.91 11.04
N PRO A 194 -9.45 -3.41 12.29
CA PRO A 194 -10.73 -3.59 12.95
C PRO A 194 -11.30 -2.25 13.41
N LEU A 195 -12.63 -2.18 13.59
CA LEU A 195 -13.32 -0.98 14.09
C LEU A 195 -12.78 -0.47 15.44
N SER A 196 -12.23 -1.35 16.27
CA SER A 196 -11.60 -0.98 17.55
C SER A 196 -10.29 -0.21 17.40
N GLN A 197 -9.74 -0.14 16.19
CA GLN A 197 -8.54 0.62 15.85
C GLN A 197 -8.85 1.85 15.00
N LEU A 198 -10.06 2.39 15.15
CA LEU A 198 -10.45 3.70 14.63
C LEU A 198 -10.50 4.71 15.78
N ASN A 199 -10.13 5.95 15.49
CA ASN A 199 -10.28 7.07 16.40
C ASN A 199 -11.76 7.43 16.62
N ALA A 200 -12.01 8.38 17.51
CA ALA A 200 -13.36 8.80 17.89
C ALA A 200 -14.21 9.30 16.69
N ASP A 201 -13.57 9.75 15.62
CA ASP A 201 -14.23 10.17 14.37
C ASP A 201 -14.73 9.02 13.49
N LYS A 202 -14.43 7.77 13.89
CA LYS A 202 -14.87 6.53 13.23
C LYS A 202 -14.35 6.35 11.80
N THR A 203 -13.38 7.14 11.38
CA THR A 203 -12.88 7.17 10.00
C THR A 203 -11.38 6.97 9.93
N HIS A 204 -10.62 7.62 10.81
CA HIS A 204 -9.16 7.55 10.78
C HIS A 204 -8.63 6.49 11.75
N PRO A 205 -7.62 5.70 11.35
CA PRO A 205 -7.00 4.73 12.24
C PRO A 205 -6.33 5.37 13.45
N THR A 206 -6.32 4.66 14.57
CA THR A 206 -5.39 4.92 15.67
C THR A 206 -3.96 4.65 15.22
N ASP A 207 -2.96 5.02 16.03
CA ASP A 207 -1.54 4.64 15.77
C ASP A 207 -1.38 3.14 15.56
N THR A 208 -2.08 2.31 16.35
CA THR A 208 -2.05 0.85 16.18
C THR A 208 -2.70 0.42 14.87
N GLY A 209 -3.84 1.00 14.49
CA GLY A 209 -4.47 0.73 13.19
C GLY A 209 -3.55 1.09 12.01
N TYR A 210 -2.85 2.21 12.09
CA TYR A 210 -1.83 2.60 11.11
C TYR A 210 -0.64 1.63 11.06
N GLN A 211 -0.17 1.12 12.20
CA GLN A 211 0.87 0.09 12.24
C GLN A 211 0.42 -1.23 11.60
N MET A 212 -0.86 -1.61 11.77
CA MET A 212 -1.43 -2.78 11.10
C MET A 212 -1.45 -2.60 9.58
N MET A 213 -1.85 -1.42 9.09
CA MET A 213 -1.76 -1.09 7.67
C MET A 213 -0.31 -1.20 7.16
N ALA A 214 0.66 -0.64 7.89
CA ALA A 214 2.07 -0.70 7.52
C ALA A 214 2.57 -2.14 7.38
N GLN A 215 2.22 -3.01 8.33
CA GLN A 215 2.58 -4.42 8.28
C GLN A 215 1.96 -5.13 7.07
N SER A 216 0.70 -4.83 6.76
CA SER A 216 0.04 -5.43 5.60
C SER A 216 0.64 -4.94 4.28
N TRP A 217 0.95 -3.65 4.16
CA TRP A 217 1.69 -3.11 3.01
C TRP A 217 3.03 -3.81 2.83
N TYR A 218 3.81 -3.95 3.90
CA TYR A 218 5.11 -4.61 3.88
C TYR A 218 4.99 -6.08 3.42
N SER A 219 4.09 -6.85 4.03
CA SER A 219 3.88 -8.27 3.68
C SER A 219 3.47 -8.42 2.22
N THR A 220 2.64 -7.52 1.70
CA THR A 220 2.26 -7.55 0.28
C THR A 220 3.42 -7.19 -0.64
N LEU A 221 4.21 -6.16 -0.31
CA LEU A 221 5.39 -5.79 -1.10
C LEU A 221 6.41 -6.93 -1.14
N LEU A 222 6.59 -7.66 -0.04
CA LEU A 222 7.43 -8.84 -0.01
C LEU A 222 6.91 -9.91 -0.98
N GLY A 223 5.60 -10.15 -1.00
CA GLY A 223 4.94 -11.08 -1.93
C GLY A 223 5.01 -10.65 -3.41
N THR A 224 5.22 -9.36 -3.70
CA THR A 224 5.38 -8.82 -5.07
C THR A 224 6.82 -8.52 -5.44
N SER A 225 7.79 -9.01 -4.68
CA SER A 225 9.23 -8.81 -4.93
C SER A 225 9.64 -9.11 -6.37
N ASN A 226 9.11 -10.18 -6.97
CA ASN A 226 9.37 -10.57 -8.36
C ASN A 226 8.84 -9.57 -9.42
N MET A 227 7.85 -8.73 -9.09
CA MET A 227 7.31 -7.72 -9.99
C MET A 227 8.22 -6.48 -10.09
N LEU A 228 9.03 -6.25 -9.04
CA LEU A 228 9.96 -5.13 -8.89
C LEU A 228 11.32 -5.40 -9.55
N GLU A 229 11.64 -6.65 -9.88
CA GLU A 229 12.90 -6.97 -10.54
C GLU A 229 12.94 -6.37 -11.96
N LYS A 230 14.06 -5.68 -12.28
CA LYS A 230 14.39 -5.34 -13.67
C LYS A 230 14.53 -6.68 -14.40
N LYS A 231 13.78 -6.88 -15.50
CA LYS A 231 14.14 -7.93 -16.47
C LYS A 231 15.64 -7.83 -16.70
N ALA A 232 16.38 -8.89 -16.35
CA ALA A 232 17.78 -8.98 -16.67
C ALA A 232 17.94 -8.59 -18.14
N ARG A 233 18.73 -7.54 -18.41
CA ARG A 233 19.11 -7.20 -19.78
C ARG A 233 19.72 -8.45 -20.35
N HIS A 234 18.98 -9.13 -21.23
CA HIS A 234 19.53 -10.16 -22.07
C HIS A 234 20.52 -9.44 -22.98
N TRP A 235 21.78 -9.41 -22.57
CA TRP A 235 22.86 -9.18 -23.51
C TRP A 235 22.88 -10.41 -24.41
N VAL A 236 22.26 -10.28 -25.58
CA VAL A 236 22.55 -11.20 -26.68
C VAL A 236 23.95 -10.81 -27.14
N ALA A 237 24.89 -11.72 -26.90
CA ALA A 237 26.25 -11.65 -27.44
C ALA A 237 26.23 -11.85 -28.96
#